data_AF-A0A4U1FHZ0-F1
#
_entry.id   AF-A0A4U1FHZ0-F1
#
_cell.length_a   1.000
_cell.length_b   1.000
_cell.length_c   1.000
_cell.angle_alpha   90.00
_cell.angle_beta   90.00
_cell.angle_gamma   90.00
#
_symmetry.space_group_name_H-M   'P 1'
#
loop_
_entity.id
_entity.type
_entity.pdbx_description
1 polymer ?
#
loop_
_entity_poly.entity_id
_entity_poly.type
_entity_poly.pdbx_seq_one_letter_code
_entity_poly.pdbx_strand_id
1 'polypeptide(L)'
;MKNQRSGCALFQDGQKPSQDDWNKTQDTMEAAILMEKKLNQALLDLLALGSARADPQLCDFLESHLLDEEVKLIKKMGNHLTNFRWLSGPQAGLCEYLFQRFTVKHD
;
A
#
# COMPACT_ATOMS: atom_id res chain seq x y z
N MET A 1 17.34 -5.10 -7.99
CA MET A 1 17.44 -6.54 -8.31
C MET A 1 17.46 -6.90 -9.79
N LYS A 2 16.54 -6.42 -10.65
CA LYS A 2 16.48 -6.84 -12.07
C LYS A 2 17.77 -6.61 -12.87
N ASN A 3 18.32 -5.40 -12.82
CA ASN A 3 19.59 -5.07 -13.50
C ASN A 3 20.81 -5.77 -12.88
N GLN A 4 20.76 -6.10 -11.58
CA GLN A 4 21.81 -6.86 -10.88
C GLN A 4 21.83 -8.34 -11.29
N ARG A 5 20.75 -8.83 -11.92
CA ARG A 5 20.61 -10.20 -12.43
C ARG A 5 20.69 -10.25 -13.95
N SER A 6 21.27 -9.23 -14.57
CA SER A 6 21.37 -9.06 -16.03
C SER A 6 20.01 -9.08 -16.76
N GLY A 7 18.91 -8.83 -16.04
CA GLY A 7 17.58 -8.73 -16.63
C GLY A 7 17.36 -7.38 -17.30
N CYS A 8 16.61 -7.37 -18.41
CA CYS A 8 16.27 -6.15 -19.14
C CYS A 8 14.93 -5.56 -18.64
N ALA A 9 14.93 -4.31 -18.16
CA ALA A 9 13.71 -3.60 -17.81
C ALA A 9 12.90 -3.27 -19.07
N LEU A 10 11.67 -3.79 -19.13
CA LEU A 10 10.71 -3.47 -20.18
C LEU A 10 9.62 -2.63 -19.53
N PHE A 11 9.38 -1.44 -20.08
CA PHE A 11 8.36 -0.52 -19.60
C PHE A 11 7.07 -0.74 -20.38
N GLN A 12 5.95 -0.73 -19.64
CA GLN A 12 4.61 -0.75 -20.22
C GLN A 12 3.94 0.59 -19.94
N ASP A 13 2.92 0.93 -20.72
CA ASP A 13 2.14 2.12 -20.49
C ASP A 13 1.48 2.07 -19.11
N GLY A 14 1.65 3.14 -18.33
CA GLY A 14 0.99 3.29 -17.05
C GLY A 14 -0.51 3.49 -17.25
N GLN A 15 -1.33 2.65 -16.64
CA GLN A 15 -2.77 2.85 -16.65
C GLN A 15 -3.14 4.08 -15.82
N LYS A 16 -4.17 4.81 -16.26
CA LYS A 16 -4.75 5.88 -15.45
C LYS A 16 -5.30 5.31 -14.14
N PRO A 17 -5.22 6.07 -13.04
CA PRO A 17 -5.90 5.72 -11.80
C PRO A 17 -7.40 5.47 -12.05
N SER A 18 -8.02 4.64 -11.21
CA SER A 18 -9.44 4.27 -11.37
C SER A 18 -10.41 5.44 -11.11
N GLN A 19 -9.95 6.49 -10.42
CA GLN A 19 -10.75 7.67 -10.10
C GLN A 19 -9.92 8.94 -10.32
N ASP A 20 -10.58 9.93 -10.91
CA ASP A 20 -10.00 11.27 -11.14
C ASP A 20 -10.11 12.16 -9.89
N ASP A 21 -11.15 11.96 -9.06
CA ASP A 21 -11.42 12.76 -7.86
C ASP A 21 -11.40 11.91 -6.57
N TRP A 22 -10.78 12.47 -5.51
CA TRP A 22 -10.56 11.83 -4.20
C TRP A 22 -11.06 12.71 -3.05
N ASN A 23 -12.33 13.13 -3.13
CA ASN A 23 -12.88 14.23 -2.32
C ASN A 23 -13.11 13.91 -0.84
N LYS A 24 -13.23 12.63 -0.46
CA LYS A 24 -13.46 12.22 0.92
C LYS A 24 -12.27 11.43 1.44
N THR A 25 -11.70 11.87 2.56
CA THR A 25 -10.50 11.24 3.14
C THR A 25 -10.72 9.76 3.43
N GLN A 26 -11.93 9.38 3.89
CA GLN A 26 -12.28 7.99 4.14
C GLN A 26 -12.24 7.13 2.87
N ASP A 27 -12.92 7.56 1.81
CA ASP A 27 -13.01 6.81 0.55
C ASP A 27 -11.63 6.66 -0.10
N THR A 28 -10.82 7.73 -0.07
CA THR A 28 -9.44 7.73 -0.54
C THR A 28 -8.58 6.73 0.24
N MET A 29 -8.75 6.66 1.57
CA MET A 29 -7.98 5.75 2.42
C MET A 29 -8.40 4.29 2.24
N GLU A 30 -9.70 4.03 2.07
CA GLU A 30 -10.21 2.69 1.74
C GLU A 30 -9.71 2.21 0.38
N ALA A 31 -9.66 3.10 -0.63
CA ALA A 31 -9.10 2.79 -1.94
C ALA A 31 -7.59 2.55 -1.90
N ALA A 32 -6.83 3.33 -1.12
CA ALA A 32 -5.41 3.11 -0.91
C ALA A 32 -5.14 1.74 -0.26
N ILE A 33 -5.87 1.39 0.81
CA ILE A 33 -5.74 0.06 1.46
C ILE A 33 -6.05 -1.07 0.48
N LEU A 34 -7.06 -0.90 -0.38
CA LEU A 34 -7.37 -1.89 -1.42
C LEU A 34 -6.21 -2.04 -2.42
N MET A 35 -5.56 -0.94 -2.79
CA MET A 35 -4.39 -0.95 -3.67
C MET A 35 -3.22 -1.68 -3.01
N GLU A 36 -2.88 -1.36 -1.75
CA GLU A 36 -1.80 -2.04 -1.02
C GLU A 36 -2.08 -3.53 -0.85
N LYS A 37 -3.33 -3.93 -0.58
CA LYS A 37 -3.68 -5.36 -0.54
C LYS A 37 -3.46 -6.07 -1.87
N LYS A 38 -3.75 -5.41 -3.00
CA LYS A 38 -3.49 -5.96 -4.34
C LYS A 38 -1.99 -6.06 -4.61
N LEU A 39 -1.21 -5.06 -4.20
CA LEU A 39 0.24 -5.07 -4.30
C LEU A 39 0.85 -6.20 -3.47
N ASN A 40 0.44 -6.34 -2.21
CA ASN A 40 0.87 -7.43 -1.33
C ASN A 40 0.53 -8.80 -1.91
N GLN A 41 -0.65 -8.99 -2.50
CA GLN A 41 -0.99 -10.24 -3.19
C GLN A 41 -0.04 -10.51 -4.38
N ALA A 42 0.24 -9.49 -5.20
CA ALA A 42 1.18 -9.63 -6.32
C ALA A 42 2.60 -9.98 -5.86
N LEU A 43 3.04 -9.47 -4.70
CA LEU A 43 4.33 -9.83 -4.09
C LEU A 43 4.34 -11.27 -3.59
N LEU A 44 3.26 -11.75 -2.97
CA LEU A 44 3.12 -13.14 -2.55
C LEU A 44 3.10 -14.10 -3.75
N ASP A 45 2.41 -13.74 -4.82
CA ASP A 45 2.41 -14.52 -6.06
C ASP A 45 3.81 -14.59 -6.68
N LEU A 46 4.56 -13.49 -6.64
CA LEU A 46 5.95 -13.43 -7.09
C LEU A 46 6.88 -14.26 -6.18
N LEU A 47 6.66 -14.28 -4.87
CA LEU A 47 7.38 -15.12 -3.91
C LEU A 47 7.14 -16.60 -4.19
N ALA A 48 5.88 -16.99 -4.43
CA ALA A 48 5.53 -18.35 -4.81
C ALA A 48 6.21 -18.76 -6.13
N LEU A 49 6.28 -17.87 -7.11
CA LEU A 49 7.00 -18.10 -8.36
C LEU A 49 8.51 -18.24 -8.14
N GLY A 50 9.11 -17.39 -7.30
CA GLY A 50 10.53 -17.47 -6.92
C GLY A 50 10.86 -18.79 -6.24
N SER A 51 10.00 -19.22 -5.32
CA SER A 51 10.12 -20.50 -4.61
C SER A 51 10.02 -21.69 -5.58
N ALA A 52 9.04 -21.68 -6.49
CA ALA A 52 8.87 -22.72 -7.50
C ALA A 52 10.05 -22.81 -8.48
N ARG A 53 10.75 -21.70 -8.70
CA ARG A 53 11.96 -21.63 -9.54
C ARG A 53 13.26 -21.85 -8.77
N ALA A 54 13.17 -22.16 -7.47
CA ALA A 54 14.32 -22.31 -6.57
C ALA A 54 15.27 -21.10 -6.63
N ASP A 55 14.72 -19.89 -6.58
CA ASP A 55 15.45 -18.62 -6.59
C ASP A 55 15.47 -18.00 -5.17
N PRO A 56 16.39 -18.43 -4.28
CA PRO A 56 16.43 -17.98 -2.89
C PRO A 56 16.71 -16.49 -2.78
N GLN A 57 17.57 -15.94 -3.65
CA GLN A 57 17.89 -14.51 -3.62
C GLN A 57 16.66 -13.63 -3.96
N LEU A 58 15.73 -14.10 -4.80
CA LEU A 58 14.49 -13.37 -5.07
C LEU A 58 13.59 -13.42 -3.85
N CYS A 59 13.44 -14.61 -3.26
CA CYS A 59 12.59 -14.81 -2.08
C CYS A 59 13.09 -13.93 -0.91
N ASP A 60 14.39 -13.98 -0.61
CA ASP A 60 15.02 -13.18 0.42
C ASP A 60 14.80 -11.67 0.19
N PHE A 61 14.91 -11.19 -1.04
CA PHE A 61 14.67 -9.78 -1.37
C PHE A 61 13.22 -9.37 -1.13
N LEU A 62 12.25 -10.20 -1.53
CA LEU A 62 10.83 -9.91 -1.33
C LEU A 62 10.47 -9.89 0.16
N GLU A 63 10.97 -10.87 0.92
CA GLU A 63 10.69 -11.00 2.36
C GLU A 63 11.34 -9.88 3.18
N SER A 64 12.62 -9.58 2.93
CA SER A 64 13.39 -8.62 3.74
C SER A 64 13.06 -7.16 3.45
N HIS A 65 12.63 -6.82 2.24
CA HIS A 65 12.49 -5.42 1.84
C HIS A 65 11.06 -4.99 1.52
N LEU A 66 10.16 -5.89 1.13
CA LEU A 66 8.85 -5.51 0.60
C LEU A 66 7.71 -6.04 1.46
N LEU A 67 7.68 -7.35 1.76
CA LEU A 67 6.54 -7.97 2.44
C LEU A 67 6.32 -7.43 3.87
N ASP A 68 7.38 -7.24 4.65
CA ASP A 68 7.26 -6.68 6.01
C ASP A 68 6.79 -5.22 5.99
N GLU A 69 7.29 -4.42 5.04
CA GLU A 69 6.90 -3.02 4.88
C GLU A 69 5.45 -2.88 4.40
N GLU A 70 4.99 -3.72 3.48
CA GLU A 70 3.57 -3.77 3.06
C GLU A 70 2.64 -4.09 4.23
N VAL A 71 2.98 -5.10 5.04
CA VAL A 71 2.16 -5.47 6.20
C VAL A 71 2.10 -4.34 7.22
N LYS A 72 3.23 -3.67 7.49
CA LYS A 72 3.29 -2.49 8.36
C LYS A 72 2.45 -1.35 7.81
N LEU A 73 2.53 -1.07 6.51
CA LEU A 73 1.79 0.00 5.85
C LEU A 73 0.29 -0.24 5.89
N ILE A 74 -0.16 -1.43 5.50
CA ILE A 74 -1.59 -1.82 5.55
C ILE A 74 -2.12 -1.71 6.98
N LYS A 75 -1.35 -2.14 7.99
CA LYS A 75 -1.74 -2.02 9.40
C LYS A 75 -1.84 -0.56 9.83
N LYS A 76 -0.85 0.27 9.48
CA LYS A 76 -0.85 1.71 9.79
C LYS A 76 -2.08 2.39 9.19
N MET A 77 -2.37 2.12 7.91
CA MET A 77 -3.55 2.65 7.24
C MET A 77 -4.86 2.15 7.86
N GLY A 78 -4.95 0.87 8.23
CA GLY A 78 -6.12 0.31 8.90
C GLY A 78 -6.39 0.94 10.28
N ASN A 79 -5.34 1.25 11.04
CA ASN A 79 -5.45 1.95 12.32
C ASN A 79 -5.99 3.37 12.12
N HIS A 80 -5.49 4.09 11.11
CA HIS A 80 -5.97 5.42 10.77
C HIS A 80 -7.44 5.42 10.34
N LEU A 81 -7.85 4.46 9.51
CA LEU A 81 -9.25 4.31 9.10
C LEU A 81 -10.17 4.02 10.29
N THR A 82 -9.72 3.19 11.23
CA THR A 82 -10.49 2.87 12.45
C THR A 82 -10.64 4.10 13.33
N ASN A 83 -9.56 4.87 13.53
CA ASN A 83 -9.60 6.13 14.27
C ASN A 83 -10.54 7.14 13.60
N PHE A 84 -10.51 7.22 12.27
CA PHE A 84 -11.39 8.11 11.50
C PHE A 84 -12.86 7.73 11.69
N ARG A 85 -13.23 6.45 11.54
CA ARG A 85 -14.61 5.96 11.75
C ARG A 85 -15.12 6.21 13.16
N TRP A 86 -14.27 6.07 14.17
CA TRP A 86 -14.61 6.37 15.57
C TRP A 86 -14.93 7.85 15.80
N LEU A 87 -14.23 8.74 15.12
CA LEU A 87 -14.38 10.19 15.26
C LEU A 87 -15.45 10.79 14.31
N SER A 88 -16.00 9.99 13.39
CA SER A 88 -16.95 10.39 12.34
C SER A 88 -18.41 10.58 12.82
N GLY A 89 -18.61 10.98 14.07
CA GLY A 89 -19.93 11.39 14.60
C GLY A 89 -20.43 12.74 14.01
N PRO A 90 -21.29 13.50 14.72
CA PRO A 90 -21.82 14.81 14.27
C PRO A 90 -20.77 15.87 13.85
N GLN A 91 -19.47 15.59 14.04
CA GLN A 91 -18.32 16.44 13.78
C GLN A 91 -17.37 15.89 12.71
N ALA A 92 -17.85 15.11 11.73
CA ALA A 92 -17.04 14.53 10.66
C ALA A 92 -16.04 15.52 10.00
N GLY A 93 -16.45 16.77 9.75
CA GLY A 93 -15.54 17.80 9.19
C GLY A 93 -14.43 18.26 10.15
N LEU A 94 -14.68 18.29 11.46
CA LEU A 94 -13.63 18.56 12.46
C LEU A 94 -12.67 17.36 12.57
N CYS A 95 -13.19 16.14 12.46
CA CYS A 95 -12.39 14.93 12.43
C CYS A 95 -11.42 14.91 11.24
N GLU A 96 -11.89 15.22 10.02
CA GLU A 96 -11.02 15.33 8.84
C GLU A 96 -9.90 16.35 9.05
N TYR A 97 -10.23 17.54 9.56
CA TYR A 97 -9.24 18.58 9.83
C TYR A 97 -8.19 18.15 10.87
N LEU A 98 -8.62 17.54 11.98
CA LEU A 98 -7.71 17.06 13.04
C LEU A 98 -6.83 15.91 12.54
N PHE A 99 -7.40 14.96 11.78
CA PHE A 99 -6.64 13.86 11.17
C PHE A 99 -5.55 14.38 10.22
N GLN A 100 -5.90 15.31 9.34
CA GLN A 100 -4.93 15.92 8.42
C GLN A 100 -3.82 16.67 9.18
N ARG A 101 -4.16 17.35 10.29
CA ARG A 101 -3.20 18.15 11.05
C ARG A 101 -2.27 17.34 11.94
N PHE A 102 -2.77 16.27 12.56
CA PHE A 102 -2.03 15.54 13.59
C PHE A 102 -1.51 14.18 13.13
N THR A 103 -2.05 13.61 12.05
CA THR A 103 -1.63 12.30 11.55
C THR A 103 -0.81 12.44 10.27
N VAL A 104 -1.33 13.12 9.26
CA VAL A 104 -0.65 13.21 7.95
C VAL A 104 0.53 14.19 7.95
N LYS A 105 0.50 15.25 8.77
CA LYS A 105 1.56 16.27 8.82
C LYS A 105 2.69 15.97 9.81
N HIS A 106 2.55 14.94 10.66
CA HIS A 106 3.47 14.63 11.75
C HIS A 106 4.18 13.28 11.59
N ASP A 107 3.99 12.60 10.46
CA ASP A 107 4.75 11.44 10.01
C ASP A 107 5.84 11.83 9.00
#